data_AF-A0A7J4CS50-F1
#
_entry.id   AF-A0A7J4CS50-F1
#
_cell.length_a   1.000
_cell.length_b   1.000
_cell.length_c   1.000
_cell.angle_alpha   90.00
_cell.angle_beta   90.00
_cell.angle_gamma   90.00
#
_symmetry.space_group_name_H-M   'P 1'
#
loop_
_entity.id
_entity.type
_entity.pdbx_description
1 polymer ?
#
loop_
_entity_poly.entity_id
_entity_poly.type
_entity_poly.pdbx_seq_one_letter_code
_entity_poly.pdbx_strand_id
1 'polypeptide(L)'
;MRKLDRRKYLEYKYEVRAMLDDERILEEHRSNILGQVWAKGERMGVNESQSFIEQKVAELILPEDIADKISELVKKFTTKR
;
A
#
# COMPACT_ATOMS: atom_id res chain seq x y z
N MET A 1 -3.46 16.47 7.67
CA MET A 1 -3.53 15.27 6.81
C MET A 1 -2.13 14.80 6.49
N ARG A 2 -1.71 13.60 6.90
CA ARG A 2 -0.37 13.07 6.57
C ARG A 2 -0.39 12.46 5.17
N LYS A 3 0.53 12.87 4.31
CA LYS A 3 0.72 12.36 2.94
C LYS A 3 2.02 11.57 2.85
N LEU A 4 2.10 10.68 1.87
CA LEU A 4 3.34 9.98 1.55
C LEU A 4 4.39 10.94 0.97
N ASP A 5 5.65 10.74 1.33
CA ASP A 5 6.77 11.50 0.78
C ASP A 5 7.15 10.96 -0.60
N ARG A 6 6.90 11.74 -1.65
CA ARG A 6 7.21 11.36 -3.04
C ARG A 6 8.64 10.88 -3.27
N ARG A 7 9.60 11.37 -2.47
CA ARG A 7 11.02 11.02 -2.58
C ARG A 7 11.30 9.57 -2.18
N LYS A 8 10.38 8.96 -1.43
CA LYS A 8 10.49 7.56 -0.97
C LYS A 8 9.79 6.56 -1.89
N TYR A 9 9.29 6.98 -3.06
CA TYR A 9 8.52 6.09 -3.93
C TYR A 9 9.28 4.84 -4.36
N LEU A 10 10.56 4.97 -4.73
CA LEU A 10 11.33 3.81 -5.19
C LEU A 10 11.52 2.78 -4.09
N GLU A 11 11.86 3.23 -2.88
CA GLU A 11 11.99 2.37 -1.69
C GLU A 11 10.66 1.65 -1.40
N TYR A 12 9.56 2.41 -1.35
CA TYR A 12 8.21 1.86 -1.19
C TYR A 12 7.87 0.82 -2.27
N LYS A 13 8.17 1.13 -3.54
CA LYS A 13 7.84 0.28 -4.68
C LYS A 13 8.52 -1.08 -4.57
N TYR A 14 9.79 -1.12 -4.17
CA TYR A 14 10.51 -2.38 -4.03
C TYR A 14 10.00 -3.20 -2.83
N GLU A 15 9.78 -2.56 -1.68
CA GLU A 15 9.26 -3.23 -0.49
C GLU A 15 7.87 -3.81 -0.71
N VAL A 16 6.92 -3.01 -1.23
CA VAL A 16 5.56 -3.48 -1.49
C VAL A 16 5.53 -4.53 -2.60
N ARG A 17 6.39 -4.42 -3.63
CA ARG A 17 6.47 -5.46 -4.66
C ARG A 17 6.91 -6.80 -4.08
N ALA A 18 7.86 -6.81 -3.15
CA ALA A 18 8.28 -8.03 -2.45
C ALA A 18 7.17 -8.59 -1.55
N MET A 19 6.41 -7.72 -0.86
CA MET A 19 5.27 -8.15 -0.02
C MET A 19 4.13 -8.74 -0.84
N LEU A 20 3.89 -8.22 -2.06
CA LEU A 20 2.85 -8.69 -2.95
C LEU A 20 3.26 -9.93 -3.76
N ASP A 21 4.52 -10.37 -3.66
CA ASP A 21 4.99 -11.61 -4.28
C ASP A 21 4.59 -12.83 -3.44
N ASP A 22 3.29 -13.02 -3.28
CA ASP A 22 2.66 -14.09 -2.52
C ASP A 22 1.67 -14.84 -3.43
N GLU A 23 1.71 -16.17 -3.40
CA GLU A 23 0.87 -17.05 -4.24
C GLU A 23 -0.63 -16.88 -3.97
N ARG A 24 -1.01 -16.38 -2.79
CA ARG A 24 -2.39 -16.08 -2.41
C ARG A 24 -2.91 -14.81 -3.10
N ILE A 25 -2.04 -14.03 -3.77
CA ILE A 25 -2.40 -12.81 -4.50
C ILE A 25 -2.19 -13.04 -6.00
N LEU A 26 -3.29 -13.01 -6.76
CA LEU A 26 -3.26 -13.11 -8.22
C LEU A 26 -2.38 -12.01 -8.83
N GLU A 27 -1.53 -12.38 -9.79
CA GLU A 27 -0.54 -11.48 -10.40
C GLU A 27 -1.18 -10.21 -10.99
N GLU A 28 -2.38 -10.33 -11.55
CA GLU A 28 -3.15 -9.24 -12.15
C GLU A 28 -3.53 -8.14 -11.14
N HIS A 29 -3.62 -8.46 -9.84
CA HIS A 29 -3.96 -7.50 -8.80
C HIS A 29 -2.73 -6.76 -8.24
N ARG A 30 -1.54 -7.36 -8.31
CA ARG A 30 -0.34 -6.86 -7.62
C ARG A 30 0.05 -5.44 -8.05
N SER A 31 0.08 -5.20 -9.36
CA SER A 31 0.40 -3.86 -9.90
C SER A 31 -0.66 -2.82 -9.54
N ASN A 32 -1.94 -3.21 -9.51
CA ASN A 32 -3.04 -2.33 -9.12
C ASN A 32 -2.94 -1.94 -7.65
N ILE A 33 -2.73 -2.91 -6.76
CA ILE A 33 -2.60 -2.68 -5.32
C ILE A 33 -1.44 -1.73 -5.03
N LEU A 34 -0.24 -2.04 -5.53
CA LEU A 34 0.95 -1.20 -5.34
C LEU A 34 0.69 0.25 -5.80
N GLY A 35 0.16 0.41 -7.01
CA GLY A 35 -0.08 1.73 -7.60
C GLY A 35 -1.14 2.54 -6.85
N GLN A 36 -2.27 1.92 -6.51
CA GLN A 36 -3.40 2.59 -5.89
C GLN A 36 -3.14 2.98 -4.43
N VAL A 37 -2.50 2.09 -3.65
CA VAL A 37 -2.10 2.40 -2.28
C VAL A 37 -1.21 3.65 -2.26
N TRP A 38 -0.17 3.68 -3.10
CA TRP A 38 0.70 4.86 -3.22
C TRP A 38 -0.04 6.11 -3.69
N ALA A 39 -0.78 5.99 -4.80
CA ALA A 39 -1.49 7.08 -5.43
C ALA A 39 -2.47 7.78 -4.48
N LYS A 40 -3.22 7.00 -3.70
CA LYS A 40 -4.14 7.51 -2.67
C LYS A 40 -3.36 8.15 -1.53
N GLY A 41 -2.32 7.49 -1.03
CA GLY A 41 -1.48 7.99 0.06
C GLY A 41 -0.75 9.31 -0.24
N GLU A 42 -0.24 9.48 -1.47
CA GLU A 42 0.50 10.66 -1.90
C GLU A 42 -0.45 11.83 -2.23
N ARG A 43 -1.55 11.58 -2.95
CA ARG A 43 -2.46 12.66 -3.39
C ARG A 43 -3.49 13.03 -2.33
N MET A 44 -4.10 12.04 -1.70
CA MET A 44 -5.27 12.18 -0.83
C MET A 44 -4.95 11.95 0.64
N GLY A 45 -3.83 11.30 0.97
CA GLY A 45 -3.38 11.07 2.33
C GLY A 45 -3.48 9.62 2.78
N VAL A 46 -2.80 9.31 3.88
CA VAL A 46 -2.61 7.94 4.39
C VAL A 46 -3.91 7.22 4.69
N ASN A 47 -4.92 7.93 5.19
CA ASN A 47 -6.21 7.32 5.52
C ASN A 47 -6.87 6.71 4.28
N GLU A 48 -6.79 7.36 3.13
CA GLU A 48 -7.33 6.85 1.86
C GLU A 48 -6.56 5.63 1.35
N SER A 49 -5.26 5.59 1.62
CA SER A 49 -4.42 4.43 1.38
C SER A 49 -4.88 3.25 2.25
N GLN A 50 -5.13 3.50 3.54
CA GLN A 50 -5.59 2.51 4.51
C GLN A 50 -6.97 1.96 4.16
N SER A 51 -7.95 2.84 3.86
CA SER A 51 -9.29 2.42 3.45
C SER A 51 -9.27 1.54 2.20
N PHE A 52 -8.38 1.83 1.25
CA PHE A 52 -8.23 0.99 0.05
C PHE A 52 -7.60 -0.37 0.37
N ILE A 53 -6.62 -0.43 1.27
CA ILE A 53 -6.05 -1.70 1.73
C ILE A 53 -7.13 -2.56 2.38
N GLU A 54 -7.91 -1.99 3.31
CA GLU A 54 -9.01 -2.67 4.01
C GLU A 54 -10.09 -3.16 3.02
N GLN A 55 -10.41 -2.36 2.00
CA GLN A 55 -11.30 -2.77 0.93
C GLN A 55 -10.77 -4.02 0.20
N LYS A 56 -9.47 -4.10 -0.10
CA LYS A 56 -8.89 -5.26 -0.79
C LYS A 56 -8.85 -6.51 0.07
N VAL A 57 -8.75 -6.36 1.39
CA VAL A 57 -8.93 -7.48 2.33
C VAL A 57 -10.39 -7.95 2.32
N ALA A 58 -11.35 -7.03 2.39
CA ALA A 58 -12.78 -7.35 2.35
C ALA A 58 -13.22 -8.02 1.03
N GLU A 59 -12.57 -7.68 -0.09
CA GLU A 59 -12.76 -8.31 -1.40
C GLU A 59 -12.05 -9.67 -1.54
N LEU A 60 -11.34 -10.14 -0.50
CA LEU A 60 -10.54 -11.37 -0.49
C LEU A 60 -9.42 -11.38 -1.55
N ILE A 61 -8.95 -10.19 -1.95
CA ILE A 61 -7.87 -10.00 -2.93
C ILE A 61 -6.50 -9.93 -2.23
N LEU A 62 -6.46 -9.37 -1.03
CA LEU A 62 -5.23 -9.14 -0.27
C LEU A 62 -5.32 -9.84 1.09
N PRO A 63 -4.44 -10.80 1.41
CA PRO A 63 -4.34 -11.41 2.73
C PRO A 63 -4.09 -10.37 3.82
N GLU A 64 -4.77 -10.51 4.96
CA GLU A 64 -4.71 -9.56 6.09
C GLU A 64 -3.28 -9.38 6.62
N ASP A 65 -2.48 -10.45 6.69
CA ASP A 65 -1.09 -10.40 7.15
C ASP A 65 -0.17 -9.58 6.23
N ILE A 66 -0.49 -9.51 4.94
CA ILE A 66 0.22 -8.69 3.95
C ILE A 66 -0.31 -7.25 3.99
N ALA A 67 -1.62 -7.09 4.12
CA ALA A 67 -2.27 -5.80 4.28
C ALA A 67 -1.71 -5.03 5.48
N ASP A 68 -1.49 -5.70 6.61
CA ASP A 68 -0.89 -5.11 7.81
C ASP A 68 0.53 -4.59 7.55
N LYS A 69 1.38 -5.40 6.89
CA LYS A 69 2.75 -4.99 6.53
C LYS A 69 2.77 -3.76 5.62
N ILE A 70 1.91 -3.73 4.61
CA ILE A 70 1.78 -2.58 3.71
C ILE A 70 1.27 -1.35 4.48
N SER A 71 0.31 -1.54 5.39
CA SER A 71 -0.28 -0.47 6.21
C SER A 71 0.75 0.16 7.14
N GLU A 72 1.60 -0.65 7.79
CA GLU A 72 2.72 -0.16 8.59
C GLU A 72 3.73 0.62 7.75
N LEU A 73 4.05 0.12 6.55
CA LEU A 73 4.99 0.77 5.65
C LEU A 73 4.46 2.15 5.21
N VAL A 74 3.19 2.23 4.81
CA VAL A 74 2.53 3.50 4.46
C VAL A 74 2.65 4.52 5.59
N LYS A 75 2.46 4.10 6.85
CA LYS A 75 2.62 4.99 8.02
C LYS A 75 4.06 5.50 8.20
N LYS A 76 5.07 4.64 7.97
CA LYS A 76 6.51 4.99 8.03
C LYS A 76 6.96 5.95 6.92
N PHE A 77 6.26 5.94 5.79
CA PHE A 77 6.62 6.72 4.58
C PHE A 77 5.94 8.09 4.53
N THR A 78 5.31 8.48 5.62
CA THR A 78 4.70 9.81 5.75
C THR A 78 5.75 10.90 5.91
N THR A 79 5.44 12.09 5.41
CA THR A 79 6.19 13.30 5.77
C THR A 79 6.08 13.51 7.29
N LYS A 80 7.20 13.80 7.98
CA LYS A 80 7.15 14.21 9.39
C LYS A 80 6.19 15.40 9.55
N ARG A 81 5.46 15.44 10.67
CA ARG A 81 4.51 16.51 11.01
C ARG A 81 5.18 17.87 10.96
#